data_AF-A0A359EEA2-F1
#
_entry.id   AF-A0A359EEA2-F1
#
_cell.length_a   1.000
_cell.length_b   1.000
_cell.length_c   1.000
_cell.angle_alpha   90.00
_cell.angle_beta   90.00
_cell.angle_gamma   90.00
#
_symmetry.space_group_name_H-M   'P 1'
#
loop_
_entity.id
_entity.type
_entity.pdbx_description
1 polymer ?
#
loop_
_entity_poly.entity_id
_entity_poly.type
_entity_poly.pdbx_seq_one_letter_code
_entity_poly.pdbx_strand_id
1 'polypeptide(L)'
;MSDRLKIILAILLFIAALLLPLIGLGIGWYNWDVQTGLWIMVITFLGLFSLGGVVLFRVQDLTWLTVSLPYLFGIAYTLSPDLIPLGGDDAVVAAVGSIMAYILALRKDPRTPKWIIIPLLIGAAYMFLGGPIPGGLDELIVNILAVALAGYGIGRTAKAGGGLIEPENPTE
;
A
#
# COMPACT_ATOMS: atom_id res chain seq x y z
N MET A 1 0.75 4.44 23.69
CA MET A 1 0.09 5.23 22.63
C MET A 1 -1.12 4.47 22.13
N SER A 2 -2.28 5.11 22.02
CA SER A 2 -3.49 4.45 21.51
C SER A 2 -3.34 4.07 20.04
N ASP A 3 -4.10 3.07 19.60
CA ASP A 3 -4.05 2.62 18.20
C ASP A 3 -4.53 3.69 17.23
N ARG A 4 -5.50 4.52 17.64
CA ARG A 4 -5.90 5.71 16.88
C ARG A 4 -4.73 6.64 16.59
N LEU A 5 -3.88 6.91 17.59
CA LEU A 5 -2.70 7.75 17.41
C LEU A 5 -1.66 7.09 16.50
N LYS A 6 -1.48 5.77 16.57
CA LYS A 6 -0.56 5.03 15.68
C LYS A 6 -1.04 5.10 14.23
N ILE A 7 -2.34 4.92 13.98
CA ILE A 7 -2.91 5.02 12.64
C ILE A 7 -2.74 6.45 12.09
N ILE A 8 -3.06 7.47 12.88
CA ILE A 8 -2.86 8.87 12.49
C ILE A 8 -1.38 9.13 12.18
N LEU A 9 -0.48 8.68 13.05
CA LEU A 9 0.96 8.83 12.84
C LEU A 9 1.43 8.13 11.55
N ALA A 10 0.96 6.91 11.29
CA ALA A 10 1.29 6.20 10.06
C ALA A 10 0.78 6.94 8.81
N ILE A 11 -0.46 7.45 8.84
CA ILE A 11 -1.01 8.25 7.73
C ILE A 11 -0.16 9.50 7.51
N LEU A 12 0.19 10.22 8.58
CA LEU A 12 1.06 11.39 8.49
C LEU A 12 2.43 11.04 7.93
N LEU A 13 3.01 9.91 8.33
CA LEU A 13 4.28 9.42 7.80
C LEU A 13 4.19 9.06 6.32
N PHE A 14 3.11 8.44 5.86
CA PHE A 14 2.92 8.17 4.43
C PHE A 14 2.68 9.43 3.61
N ILE A 15 1.90 10.39 4.11
CA ILE A 15 1.73 11.70 3.45
C ILE A 15 3.09 12.41 3.38
N ALA A 16 3.84 12.43 4.49
CA ALA A 16 5.17 13.01 4.53
C ALA A 16 6.14 12.28 3.58
N ALA A 17 6.01 10.96 3.44
CA ALA A 17 6.79 10.17 2.49
C ALA A 17 6.53 10.60 1.04
N LEU A 18 5.35 11.11 0.70
CA LEU A 18 5.10 11.64 -0.65
C LEU A 18 5.59 13.09 -0.82
N LEU A 19 5.43 13.93 0.21
CA LEU A 19 5.67 15.37 0.09
C LEU A 19 7.10 15.80 0.43
N LEU A 20 7.69 15.28 1.52
CA LEU A 20 8.99 15.73 2.00
C LEU A 20 10.16 15.37 1.07
N PRO A 21 10.17 14.22 0.36
CA PRO A 21 11.21 13.94 -0.63
C PRO A 21 11.33 15.01 -1.71
N LEU A 22 10.21 15.60 -2.15
CA LEU A 22 10.20 16.68 -3.15
C LEU A 22 10.85 17.95 -2.60
N ILE A 23 10.61 18.26 -1.33
CA ILE A 23 11.29 19.37 -0.63
C ILE A 23 12.79 19.06 -0.49
N GLY A 24 13.13 17.83 -0.12
CA GLY A 24 14.50 17.36 0.00
C GLY A 24 15.27 17.43 -1.33
N LEU A 25 14.62 17.06 -2.43
CA LEU A 25 15.15 17.21 -3.79
C LEU A 25 15.44 18.69 -4.09
N GLY A 26 14.49 19.58 -3.83
CA GLY A 26 14.64 21.02 -4.07
C GLY A 26 15.77 21.64 -3.27
N ILE A 27 15.87 21.32 -1.97
CA ILE A 27 16.96 21.78 -1.09
C ILE A 27 18.31 21.22 -1.56
N GLY A 28 18.34 19.92 -1.89
CA GLY A 28 19.55 19.22 -2.32
C GLY A 28 20.11 19.79 -3.61
N TRP A 29 19.24 20.01 -4.60
CA TRP A 29 19.59 20.64 -5.87
C TRP A 29 20.04 22.08 -5.67
N TYR A 30 19.33 22.88 -4.87
CA TYR A 30 19.66 24.30 -4.69
C TYR A 30 21.01 24.53 -3.99
N ASN A 31 21.35 23.73 -2.98
CA ASN A 31 22.54 23.95 -2.16
C ASN A 31 23.76 23.16 -2.59
N TRP A 32 23.58 22.01 -3.25
CA TRP A 32 24.66 21.13 -3.66
C TRP A 32 24.56 20.84 -5.16
N ASP A 33 23.94 19.72 -5.53
CA ASP A 33 23.83 19.26 -6.91
C ASP A 33 22.61 18.31 -7.05
N VAL A 34 22.23 18.03 -8.30
CA VAL A 34 21.06 17.20 -8.61
C VAL A 34 21.19 15.79 -8.04
N GLN A 35 22.37 15.17 -8.10
CA GLN A 35 22.59 13.82 -7.60
C GLN A 35 22.43 13.77 -6.08
N THR A 36 22.97 14.75 -5.36
CA THR A 36 22.76 14.89 -3.91
C THR A 36 21.27 15.07 -3.57
N GLY A 37 20.54 15.90 -4.33
CA GLY A 37 19.09 16.06 -4.17
C GLY A 37 18.30 14.76 -4.39
N LEU A 38 18.65 13.99 -5.42
CA LEU A 38 18.03 12.67 -5.66
C LEU A 38 18.28 11.69 -4.51
N TRP A 39 19.49 11.66 -3.94
CA TRP A 39 19.77 10.83 -2.77
C TRP A 39 18.97 11.25 -1.54
N ILE A 40 18.87 12.55 -1.26
CA ILE A 40 18.05 13.07 -0.15
C ILE A 40 16.59 12.65 -0.34
N MET A 41 16.06 12.80 -1.55
CA MET A 41 14.70 12.39 -1.90
C MET A 41 14.47 10.90 -1.61
N VAL A 42 15.30 10.01 -2.18
CA VAL A 42 15.17 8.55 -2.03
C VAL A 42 15.27 8.13 -0.57
N ILE A 43 16.27 8.65 0.17
CA ILE A 43 16.48 8.31 1.58
C ILE A 43 15.30 8.78 2.43
N THR A 44 14.81 10.00 2.18
CA THR A 44 13.65 10.56 2.91
C THR A 44 12.38 9.75 2.63
N PHE A 45 12.15 9.38 1.37
CA PHE A 45 11.01 8.55 0.97
C PHE A 45 11.05 7.20 1.68
N LEU A 46 12.15 6.45 1.50
CA LEU A 46 12.31 5.10 2.06
C LEU A 46 12.23 5.12 3.59
N GLY A 47 12.85 6.11 4.24
CA GLY A 47 12.81 6.27 5.69
C GLY A 47 11.40 6.48 6.21
N LEU A 48 10.66 7.43 5.64
CA LEU A 48 9.31 7.77 6.09
C LEU A 48 8.29 6.69 5.73
N PHE A 49 8.35 6.13 4.52
CA PHE A 49 7.45 5.07 4.08
C PHE A 49 7.63 3.81 4.93
N SER A 50 8.88 3.40 5.16
CA SER A 50 9.19 2.24 6.00
C SER A 50 8.77 2.48 7.45
N LEU A 51 9.01 3.68 7.99
CA LEU A 51 8.60 4.02 9.35
C LEU A 51 7.07 4.01 9.50
N GLY A 52 6.32 4.53 8.52
CA GLY A 52 4.86 4.45 8.47
C GLY A 52 4.37 3.01 8.49
N GLY A 53 5.02 2.16 7.70
CA GLY A 53 4.85 0.71 7.73
C GLY A 53 5.06 0.09 9.10
N VAL A 54 6.21 0.33 9.72
CA VAL A 54 6.56 -0.17 11.05
C VAL A 54 5.53 0.27 12.09
N VAL A 55 5.07 1.52 12.04
CA VAL A 55 4.03 2.02 12.95
C VAL A 55 2.71 1.26 12.76
N LEU A 56 2.27 1.00 11.53
CA LEU A 56 1.08 0.18 11.25
C LEU A 56 1.22 -1.25 11.76
N PHE A 57 2.40 -1.86 11.63
CA PHE A 57 2.68 -3.19 12.17
C PHE A 57 2.54 -3.26 13.70
N ARG A 58 2.54 -2.13 14.41
CA ARG A 58 2.34 -2.04 15.86
C ARG A 58 0.89 -1.73 16.29
N VAL A 59 -0.03 -1.47 15.34
CA VAL A 59 -1.46 -1.27 15.60
C VAL A 59 -2.11 -2.62 15.89
N GLN A 60 -2.76 -2.81 17.02
CA GLN A 60 -3.40 -4.09 17.40
C GLN A 60 -4.74 -4.26 16.68
N ASP A 61 -5.59 -3.24 16.72
CA ASP A 61 -6.93 -3.26 16.14
C ASP A 61 -6.92 -2.69 14.71
N LEU A 62 -6.62 -3.57 13.74
CA LEU A 62 -6.57 -3.21 12.33
C LEU A 62 -7.97 -3.15 11.72
N THR A 63 -8.28 -2.07 11.01
CA THR A 63 -9.43 -2.02 10.08
C THR A 63 -9.00 -2.41 8.66
N TRP A 64 -9.93 -2.82 7.80
CA TRP A 64 -9.60 -3.14 6.40
C TRP A 64 -9.03 -1.94 5.64
N LEU A 65 -9.46 -0.73 5.97
CA LEU A 65 -8.87 0.50 5.43
C LEU A 65 -7.43 0.70 5.91
N THR A 66 -7.16 0.45 7.19
CA THR A 66 -5.80 0.54 7.76
C THR A 66 -4.85 -0.47 7.12
N VAL A 67 -5.35 -1.67 6.81
CA VAL A 67 -4.60 -2.73 6.13
C VAL A 67 -4.22 -2.33 4.70
N SER A 68 -5.09 -1.61 3.99
CA SER A 68 -4.83 -1.22 2.60
C SER A 68 -3.92 0.01 2.46
N LEU A 69 -3.67 0.76 3.53
CA LEU A 69 -2.88 2.00 3.48
C LEU A 69 -1.52 1.87 2.77
N PRO A 70 -0.66 0.87 3.06
CA PRO A 70 0.64 0.77 2.38
C PRO A 70 0.51 0.63 0.87
N TYR A 71 -0.50 -0.13 0.40
CA TYR A 71 -0.74 -0.30 -1.03
C TYR A 71 -1.34 0.96 -1.66
N LEU A 72 -2.32 1.59 -1.01
CA LEU A 72 -2.92 2.84 -1.49
C LEU A 72 -1.89 3.96 -1.62
N PHE A 73 -1.00 4.11 -0.63
CA PHE A 73 0.08 5.09 -0.72
C PHE A 73 1.17 4.69 -1.72
N GLY A 74 1.36 3.39 -1.93
CA GLY A 74 2.24 2.91 -3.00
C GLY A 74 1.70 3.23 -4.40
N ILE A 75 0.38 3.14 -4.61
CA ILE A 75 -0.26 3.61 -5.85
C ILE A 75 -0.23 5.14 -5.94
N ALA A 76 -0.44 5.84 -4.83
CA ALA A 76 -0.38 7.30 -4.83
C ALA A 76 1.01 7.84 -5.21
N TYR A 77 2.08 7.08 -4.92
CA TYR A 77 3.43 7.39 -5.39
C TYR A 77 3.52 7.39 -6.92
N THR A 78 2.86 6.44 -7.60
CA THR A 78 2.91 6.36 -9.07
C THR A 78 2.09 7.43 -9.77
N LEU A 79 1.29 8.20 -9.01
CA LEU A 79 0.62 9.41 -9.51
C LEU A 79 1.51 10.65 -9.35
N SER A 80 2.63 10.53 -8.64
CA SER A 80 3.59 11.61 -8.55
C SER A 80 4.35 11.75 -9.89
N PRO A 81 4.81 12.96 -10.25
CA PRO A 81 5.56 13.13 -11.48
C PRO A 81 6.79 12.21 -11.49
N ASP A 82 6.92 11.39 -12.54
CA ASP A 82 8.07 10.51 -12.73
C ASP A 82 9.38 11.28 -12.62
N LEU A 83 10.17 11.00 -11.58
CA LEU A 83 11.51 11.56 -11.39
C LEU A 83 12.59 10.59 -11.85
N ILE A 84 12.27 9.29 -11.97
CA ILE A 84 13.17 8.25 -12.45
C ILE A 84 12.67 7.78 -13.82
N PRO A 85 13.47 7.93 -14.89
CA PRO A 85 13.12 7.38 -16.19
C PRO A 85 13.01 5.84 -16.08
N LEU A 86 11.98 5.26 -16.70
CA LEU A 86 11.68 3.82 -16.84
C LEU A 86 10.68 3.21 -15.82
N GLY A 87 10.03 3.98 -14.94
CA GLY A 87 8.90 3.50 -14.10
C GLY A 87 9.22 2.33 -13.15
N GLY A 88 10.51 2.02 -12.96
CA GLY A 88 10.94 0.88 -12.15
C GLY A 88 10.70 1.08 -10.66
N ASP A 89 10.81 2.32 -10.20
CA ASP A 89 10.54 2.73 -8.83
C ASP A 89 9.05 2.62 -8.47
N ASP A 90 8.15 3.01 -9.38
CA ASP A 90 6.71 2.87 -9.23
C ASP A 90 6.29 1.42 -8.93
N ALA A 91 6.76 0.49 -9.77
CA ALA A 91 6.48 -0.93 -9.61
C ALA A 91 7.03 -1.48 -8.28
N VAL A 92 8.23 -1.05 -7.88
CA VAL A 92 8.85 -1.48 -6.62
C VAL A 92 8.04 -0.97 -5.43
N VAL A 93 7.66 0.31 -5.42
CA VAL A 93 6.89 0.91 -4.33
C VAL A 93 5.52 0.26 -4.22
N ALA A 94 4.82 0.06 -5.33
CA ALA A 94 3.54 -0.64 -5.36
C ALA A 94 3.67 -2.11 -4.90
N ALA A 95 4.72 -2.81 -5.32
CA ALA A 95 5.00 -4.18 -4.88
C ALA A 95 5.25 -4.25 -3.37
N VAL A 96 6.08 -3.37 -2.82
CA VAL A 96 6.33 -3.29 -1.38
C VAL A 96 5.03 -2.98 -0.63
N GLY A 97 4.26 -2.00 -1.11
CA GLY A 97 2.95 -1.66 -0.55
C GLY A 97 1.97 -2.83 -0.57
N SER A 98 1.94 -3.60 -1.65
CA SER A 98 1.09 -4.79 -1.80
C SER A 98 1.46 -5.90 -0.82
N ILE A 99 2.76 -6.18 -0.65
CA ILE A 99 3.27 -7.19 0.28
C ILE A 99 2.93 -6.78 1.70
N MET A 100 3.16 -5.51 2.06
CA MET A 100 2.82 -4.99 3.38
C MET A 100 1.32 -5.09 3.66
N ALA A 101 0.47 -4.68 2.71
CA ALA A 101 -0.97 -4.78 2.84
C ALA A 101 -1.42 -6.24 3.00
N TYR A 102 -0.85 -7.17 2.23
CA TYR A 102 -1.14 -8.60 2.36
C TYR A 102 -0.74 -9.15 3.73
N ILE A 103 0.45 -8.81 4.24
CA ILE A 103 0.90 -9.25 5.57
C ILE A 103 -0.03 -8.68 6.66
N LEU A 104 -0.42 -7.40 6.56
CA LEU A 104 -1.38 -6.80 7.48
C LEU A 104 -2.77 -7.45 7.39
N ALA A 105 -3.18 -7.89 6.20
CA ALA A 105 -4.44 -8.60 6.00
C ALA A 105 -4.44 -9.97 6.70
N LEU A 106 -3.37 -10.77 6.52
CA LEU A 106 -3.20 -12.04 7.23
C LEU A 106 -3.14 -11.86 8.74
N ARG A 107 -2.51 -10.78 9.20
CA ARG A 107 -2.45 -10.43 10.63
C ARG A 107 -3.82 -10.04 11.18
N LYS A 108 -4.65 -9.34 10.40
CA LYS A 108 -6.00 -8.93 10.78
C LYS A 108 -6.95 -10.13 10.85
N ASP A 109 -6.94 -11.01 9.85
CA ASP A 109 -7.72 -12.25 9.85
C ASP A 109 -6.88 -13.37 9.19
N PRO A 110 -6.43 -14.38 9.95
CA PRO A 110 -5.65 -15.51 9.42
C PRO A 110 -6.39 -16.33 8.35
N ARG A 111 -7.72 -16.21 8.25
CA ARG A 111 -8.54 -16.87 7.23
C ARG A 111 -8.54 -16.11 5.91
N THR A 112 -7.94 -14.92 5.84
CA THR A 112 -7.82 -14.14 4.61
C THR A 112 -7.28 -15.02 3.48
N PRO A 113 -7.95 -15.07 2.31
CA PRO A 113 -7.51 -15.93 1.22
C PRO A 113 -6.11 -15.54 0.75
N LYS A 114 -5.19 -16.50 0.75
CA LYS A 114 -3.80 -16.26 0.34
C LYS A 114 -3.67 -15.78 -1.11
N TRP A 115 -4.66 -16.09 -1.95
CA TRP A 115 -4.68 -15.66 -3.34
C TRP A 115 -4.87 -14.16 -3.53
N ILE A 116 -5.30 -13.38 -2.51
CA ILE A 116 -5.48 -11.92 -2.68
C ILE A 116 -4.16 -11.19 -2.99
N ILE A 117 -3.00 -11.79 -2.69
CA ILE A 117 -1.71 -11.22 -3.06
C ILE A 117 -1.51 -11.18 -4.59
N ILE A 118 -2.12 -12.13 -5.32
CA ILE A 118 -1.97 -12.27 -6.78
C ILE A 118 -2.44 -11.00 -7.51
N PRO A 119 -3.70 -10.53 -7.36
CA PRO A 119 -4.13 -9.33 -8.04
C PRO A 119 -3.32 -8.09 -7.62
N LEU A 120 -2.89 -7.98 -6.35
CA LEU A 120 -2.11 -6.83 -5.88
C LEU A 120 -0.70 -6.81 -6.51
N LEU A 121 -0.03 -7.96 -6.61
CA LEU A 121 1.26 -8.08 -7.29
C LEU A 121 1.13 -7.93 -8.81
N ILE A 122 0.04 -8.38 -9.42
CA ILE A 122 -0.23 -8.13 -10.84
C ILE A 122 -0.36 -6.62 -11.09
N GLY A 123 -1.05 -5.88 -10.21
CA GLY A 123 -1.14 -4.43 -10.31
C GLY A 123 0.22 -3.73 -10.22
N ALA A 124 1.09 -4.18 -9.31
CA ALA A 124 2.46 -3.69 -9.20
C ALA A 124 3.33 -4.06 -10.42
N ALA A 125 3.20 -5.29 -10.94
CA ALA A 125 3.93 -5.72 -12.12
C ALA A 125 3.49 -4.99 -13.39
N TYR A 126 2.21 -4.61 -13.49
CA TYR A 126 1.68 -3.84 -14.61
C TYR A 126 2.34 -2.47 -14.71
N MET A 127 2.62 -1.81 -13.57
CA MET A 127 3.37 -0.55 -13.53
C MET A 127 4.79 -0.68 -14.09
N PHE A 128 5.42 -1.84 -13.95
CA PHE A 128 6.75 -2.09 -14.54
C PHE A 128 6.72 -2.24 -16.06
N LEU A 129 5.68 -2.92 -16.57
CA LEU A 129 5.54 -3.18 -18.00
C LEU A 129 5.16 -1.90 -18.77
N GLY A 130 4.54 -0.94 -18.07
CA GLY A 130 4.02 0.28 -18.65
C GLY A 130 2.70 0.04 -19.38
N GLY A 131 1.80 0.99 -19.21
CA GLY A 131 0.52 1.01 -19.88
C GLY A 131 0.59 1.52 -21.32
N PRO A 132 -0.31 1.08 -22.22
CA PRO A 132 -0.52 1.74 -23.51
C PRO A 132 -1.04 3.19 -23.38
N ILE A 133 -1.53 3.62 -22.20
CA ILE A 133 -2.05 4.98 -22.00
C ILE A 133 -0.97 5.85 -21.35
N PRO A 134 -0.53 6.94 -22.01
CA PRO A 134 0.40 7.87 -21.39
C PRO A 134 -0.21 8.52 -20.15
N GLY A 135 0.56 8.58 -19.06
CA GLY A 135 0.20 9.33 -17.86
C GLY A 135 -0.44 8.52 -16.72
N GLY A 136 -0.25 7.19 -16.67
CA GLY A 136 -0.52 6.43 -15.44
C GLY A 136 -1.97 5.98 -15.26
N LEU A 137 -2.87 6.29 -16.21
CA LEU A 137 -4.31 6.10 -16.04
C LEU A 137 -4.73 4.63 -16.09
N ASP A 138 -4.15 3.83 -16.97
CA ASP A 138 -4.47 2.41 -17.04
C ASP A 138 -3.79 1.61 -15.92
N GLU A 139 -2.61 2.01 -15.47
CA GLU A 139 -1.98 1.50 -14.25
C GLU A 139 -2.90 1.73 -13.04
N LEU A 140 -3.46 2.94 -12.92
CA LEU A 140 -4.42 3.26 -11.85
C LEU A 140 -5.67 2.36 -11.92
N ILE A 141 -6.23 2.15 -13.11
CA ILE A 141 -7.40 1.27 -13.31
C ILE A 141 -7.07 -0.17 -12.87
N VAL A 142 -5.94 -0.71 -13.32
CA VAL A 142 -5.52 -2.08 -12.97
C VAL A 142 -5.36 -2.21 -11.45
N ASN A 143 -4.77 -1.22 -10.79
CA ASN A 143 -4.57 -1.24 -9.34
C ASN A 143 -5.90 -1.09 -8.57
N ILE A 144 -6.85 -0.29 -9.06
CA ILE A 144 -8.21 -0.23 -8.48
C ILE A 144 -8.90 -1.58 -8.60
N LEU A 145 -8.81 -2.25 -9.76
CA LEU A 145 -9.36 -3.58 -9.96
C LEU A 145 -8.70 -4.61 -9.04
N ALA A 146 -7.39 -4.48 -8.80
CA ALA A 146 -6.66 -5.33 -7.86
C ALA A 146 -7.17 -5.19 -6.42
N VAL A 147 -7.37 -3.94 -5.95
CA VAL A 147 -8.00 -3.68 -4.63
C VAL A 147 -9.40 -4.28 -4.57
N ALA A 148 -10.21 -4.08 -5.62
CA ALA A 148 -11.59 -4.59 -5.66
C ALA A 148 -11.65 -6.13 -5.61
N LEU A 149 -10.79 -6.82 -6.37
CA LEU A 149 -10.69 -8.28 -6.38
C LEU A 149 -10.21 -8.82 -5.02
N ALA A 150 -9.20 -8.20 -4.43
CA ALA A 150 -8.72 -8.56 -3.09
C ALA A 150 -9.84 -8.36 -2.04
N GLY A 151 -10.54 -7.22 -2.09
CA GLY A 151 -11.67 -6.92 -1.22
C GLY A 151 -12.83 -7.91 -1.38
N TYR A 152 -13.15 -8.31 -2.61
CA TYR A 152 -14.16 -9.35 -2.89
C TYR A 152 -13.78 -10.70 -2.26
N GLY A 153 -12.52 -11.13 -2.42
CA GLY A 153 -12.01 -12.37 -1.83
C GLY A 153 -12.12 -12.40 -0.31
N ILE A 154 -11.73 -11.29 0.33
CA ILE A 154 -11.88 -11.09 1.77
C ILE A 154 -13.37 -11.18 2.18
N GLY A 155 -14.25 -10.46 1.49
CA GLY A 155 -15.68 -10.41 1.82
C GLY A 155 -16.39 -11.75 1.70
N ARG A 156 -16.02 -12.60 0.72
CA ARG A 156 -16.60 -13.93 0.57
C ARG A 156 -16.22 -14.87 1.72
N THR A 157 -15.00 -14.74 2.22
CA THR A 157 -14.46 -15.59 3.30
C THR A 157 -15.08 -15.24 4.65
N ALA A 158 -15.32 -13.94 4.88
CA ALA A 158 -16.07 -13.47 6.04
C ALA A 158 -17.51 -14.04 6.06
N LYS A 159 -18.19 -14.13 4.90
CA LYS A 159 -19.53 -14.72 4.79
C LYS A 159 -19.53 -16.24 4.97
N ALA A 160 -18.55 -16.94 4.42
CA ALA A 160 -18.45 -18.40 4.54
C ALA A 160 -18.15 -18.86 5.98
N GLY A 161 -17.40 -18.07 6.75
CA GLY A 161 -17.07 -18.38 8.15
C GLY A 161 -18.15 -18.02 9.18
N GLY A 162 -19.24 -17.36 8.78
CA GLY A 162 -20.36 -16.97 9.65
C GLY A 162 -21.62 -17.85 9.51
N GLY A 163 -21.56 -18.92 8.71
CA GLY A 163 -22.72 -19.73 8.32
C GLY A 163 -22.89 -21.07 9.04
N LEU A 164 -22.18 -21.34 10.14
CA LEU A 164 -22.31 -22.61 10.89
C LEU A 164 -22.62 -22.37 12.38
N ILE A 165 -23.72 -21.68 12.64
CA ILE A 165 -24.54 -22.01 13.81
C ILE A 165 -25.84 -22.53 13.20
N GLU A 166 -25.85 -23.82 12.87
CA GLU A 166 -27.13 -24.53 12.79
C GLU A 166 -27.81 -24.36 14.15
N PRO A 167 -29.06 -23.89 14.21
CA PRO A 167 -29.82 -24.04 15.45
C PRO A 167 -29.96 -25.54 15.68
N GLU A 168 -29.31 -26.05 16.72
CA GLU A 168 -29.69 -27.33 17.32
C GLU A 168 -31.20 -27.26 17.54
N ASN A 169 -31.95 -28.01 16.73
CA ASN A 169 -33.37 -28.17 16.91
C ASN A 169 -33.55 -29.03 18.17
N PRO A 170 -34.05 -28.49 19.31
CA PRO A 170 -34.28 -29.29 20.49
C PRO A 170 -35.65 -29.94 20.34
N THR A 171 -35.71 -30.99 19.51
CA THR A 171 -36.80 -31.96 19.52
C THR A 171 -36.21 -33.34 19.36
N GLU A 172 -35.90 -33.99 20.48
CA GLU A 172 -36.43 -35.31 20.88
C GLU A 172 -35.98 -35.65 22.30
#